data_AF-C6PZZ0-F1
#
_entry.id   AF-C6PZZ0-F1
#
_cell.length_a   1.000
_cell.length_b   1.000
_cell.length_c   1.000
_cell.angle_alpha   90.00
_cell.angle_beta   90.00
_cell.angle_gamma   90.00
#
_symmetry.space_group_name_H-M   'P 1'
#
loop_
_entity.id
_entity.type
_entity.pdbx_description
1 polymer ?
#
loop_
_entity_poly.entity_id
_entity_poly.type
_entity_poly.pdbx_seq_one_letter_code
_entity_poly.pdbx_strand_id
1 'polypeptide(L)'
;MMNNNLKKVINGAMELAYQNSVENDGYRLDQNEELKKADDKISDLLNEIKMILPEEKRNLITELEDAETNLICMTMRNGFKLGVVSGFTQLEFLKEYGVRLLYL
;
A
#
# COMPACT_ATOMS: atom_id res chain seq x y z
N MET A 1 18.68 -15.64 -17.77
CA MET A 1 17.34 -15.93 -17.19
C MET A 1 17.48 -16.07 -15.69
N MET A 2 16.74 -15.27 -14.91
CA MET A 2 16.80 -15.34 -13.44
C MET A 2 16.21 -16.67 -12.96
N ASN A 3 16.89 -17.33 -12.01
CA ASN A 3 16.41 -18.57 -11.41
C ASN A 3 15.06 -18.30 -10.70
N ASN A 4 14.00 -19.04 -11.05
CA ASN A 4 12.66 -18.88 -10.48
C ASN A 4 12.64 -18.98 -8.95
N ASN A 5 13.56 -19.72 -8.35
CA ASN A 5 13.69 -19.82 -6.90
C ASN A 5 14.19 -18.52 -6.28
N LEU A 6 15.17 -17.86 -6.91
CA LEU A 6 15.69 -16.57 -6.45
C LEU A 6 14.61 -15.47 -6.50
N LYS A 7 13.81 -15.43 -7.56
CA LYS A 7 12.67 -14.50 -7.68
C LYS A 7 11.65 -14.68 -6.56
N LYS A 8 11.32 -15.94 -6.22
CA LYS A 8 10.41 -16.26 -5.11
C LYS A 8 10.96 -15.81 -3.77
N VAL A 9 12.25 -16.05 -3.49
CA VAL A 9 12.89 -15.62 -2.24
C VAL A 9 12.87 -14.10 -2.10
N ILE A 10 13.25 -13.37 -3.15
CA ILE A 10 13.26 -11.89 -3.14
C ILE A 10 11.85 -11.34 -2.93
N ASN A 11 10.84 -11.86 -3.64
CA ASN A 11 9.45 -11.46 -3.46
C ASN A 11 8.92 -11.77 -2.05
N GLY A 12 9.31 -12.91 -1.48
CA GLY A 12 8.95 -13.27 -0.11
C GLY A 12 9.58 -12.36 0.93
N ALA A 13 10.85 -11.98 0.75
CA ALA A 13 11.53 -11.04 1.64
C ALA A 13 10.90 -9.64 1.58
N MET A 14 10.58 -9.15 0.36
CA MET A 14 9.86 -7.88 0.19
C MET A 14 8.47 -7.94 0.83
N GLU A 15 7.81 -9.09 0.77
CA GLU A 15 6.51 -9.25 1.40
C GLU A 15 6.61 -9.15 2.92
N LEU A 16 7.54 -9.88 3.52
CA LEU A 16 7.76 -9.86 4.96
C LEU A 16 8.12 -8.45 5.46
N ALA A 17 8.97 -7.75 4.70
CA ALA A 17 9.34 -6.37 5.02
C ALA A 17 8.14 -5.42 4.96
N TYR A 18 7.27 -5.57 3.96
CA TYR A 18 6.03 -4.78 3.87
C TYR A 18 5.12 -5.05 5.08
N GLN A 19 4.87 -6.31 5.43
CA GLN A 19 4.02 -6.65 6.59
C GLN A 19 4.59 -6.07 7.89
N ASN A 20 5.90 -6.21 8.13
CA ASN A 20 6.55 -5.62 9.29
C ASN A 20 6.41 -4.09 9.32
N SER A 21 6.50 -3.40 8.17
CA SER A 21 6.32 -1.94 8.13
C SER A 21 4.88 -1.54 8.46
N VAL A 22 3.89 -2.30 7.98
CA VAL A 22 2.47 -2.06 8.30
C VAL A 22 2.20 -2.31 9.80
N GLU A 23 2.75 -3.37 10.38
CA GLU A 23 2.55 -3.71 11.79
C GLU A 23 3.22 -2.72 12.76
N ASN A 24 4.42 -2.22 12.42
CA ASN A 24 5.19 -1.37 13.32
C ASN A 24 4.93 0.13 13.11
N ASP A 25 4.77 0.57 11.86
CA ASP A 25 4.61 1.98 11.54
C ASP A 25 3.15 2.36 11.28
N GLY A 26 2.32 1.42 10.81
CA GLY A 26 0.87 1.55 10.71
C GLY A 26 0.34 2.77 9.94
N TYR A 27 -0.97 2.81 9.72
CA TYR A 27 -1.63 4.01 9.20
C TYR A 27 -1.73 5.05 10.32
N ARG A 28 -0.70 5.88 10.47
CA ARG A 28 -0.69 6.99 11.43
C ARG A 28 -1.36 8.22 10.83
N LEU A 29 -2.66 8.10 10.57
CA LEU A 29 -3.50 9.22 10.14
C LEU A 29 -3.46 10.37 11.16
N ASP A 30 -3.26 10.04 12.44
CA ASP A 30 -3.08 10.97 13.55
C ASP A 30 -1.81 11.84 13.46
N GLN A 31 -0.84 11.43 12.64
CA GLN A 31 0.41 12.17 12.43
C GLN A 31 0.36 13.15 11.26
N ASN A 32 -0.72 13.16 10.48
CA ASN A 32 -0.89 14.09 9.38
C ASN A 32 -2.28 14.73 9.42
N GLU A 33 -2.32 16.02 9.77
CA GLU A 33 -3.55 16.78 9.93
C GLU A 33 -4.39 16.85 8.65
N GLU A 34 -3.76 16.87 7.47
CA GLU A 34 -4.47 16.86 6.19
C GLU A 34 -5.13 15.51 5.93
N LEU A 35 -4.43 14.41 6.24
CA LEU A 35 -5.01 13.06 6.11
C LEU A 35 -6.19 12.86 7.07
N LYS A 36 -6.05 13.32 8.31
CA LYS A 36 -7.15 13.27 9.29
C LYS A 36 -8.38 14.07 8.82
N LYS A 37 -8.19 15.29 8.32
CA LYS A 37 -9.30 16.10 7.78
C LYS A 37 -9.99 15.45 6.59
N ALA A 38 -9.23 14.76 5.74
CA ALA A 38 -9.79 14.02 4.62
C ALA A 38 -10.62 12.83 5.10
N ASP A 39 -10.12 12.08 6.08
CA ASP A 39 -10.80 10.92 6.69
C ASP A 39 -12.12 11.32 7.38
N ASP A 40 -12.09 12.40 8.18
CA ASP A 40 -13.27 12.97 8.83
C ASP A 40 -14.33 13.35 7.77
N LYS A 41 -13.93 14.01 6.69
CA LYS A 41 -14.83 14.40 5.59
C LYS A 41 -15.43 13.21 4.85
N ILE A 42 -14.65 12.15 4.63
CA ILE A 42 -15.15 10.91 4.01
C ILE A 42 -16.21 10.27 4.91
N SER A 43 -15.95 10.21 6.21
CA SER A 43 -16.91 9.69 7.20
C SER A 43 -18.22 10.48 7.20
N ASP A 44 -18.15 11.82 7.17
CA ASP A 44 -19.32 12.68 7.10
C ASP A 44 -20.16 12.41 5.84
N LEU A 45 -19.51 12.35 4.67
CA LEU A 45 -20.19 12.07 3.40
C LEU A 45 -20.83 10.68 3.39
N LEU A 46 -20.15 9.66 3.91
CA LEU A 46 -20.70 8.30 4.00
C LEU A 46 -21.93 8.26 4.90
N ASN A 47 -21.93 9.01 6.01
CA ASN A 47 -23.08 9.13 6.88
C ASN A 47 -24.27 9.80 6.17
N GLU A 48 -24.04 10.91 5.47
CA GLU A 48 -25.08 11.58 4.67
C GLU A 48 -25.68 10.63 3.61
N ILE A 49 -24.82 9.87 2.91
CA ILE A 49 -25.23 8.88 1.91
C ILE A 49 -26.08 7.78 2.57
N LYS A 50 -25.64 7.23 3.71
CA LYS A 50 -26.37 6.18 4.46
C LYS A 50 -27.76 6.65 4.94
N MET A 51 -27.92 7.94 5.24
CA MET A 51 -29.21 8.52 5.64
C MET A 51 -30.23 8.61 4.48
N ILE A 52 -29.75 8.81 3.25
CA ILE A 52 -30.60 8.97 2.06
C ILE A 52 -30.89 7.61 1.41
N LEU A 53 -29.97 6.66 1.51
CA LEU A 53 -30.12 5.36 0.86
C LEU A 53 -31.18 4.48 1.55
N PRO A 54 -32.02 3.78 0.76
CA PRO A 54 -32.87 2.71 1.26
C PRO A 54 -32.04 1.65 2.01
N GLU A 55 -32.60 1.11 3.09
CA GLU A 55 -31.91 0.14 3.96
C GLU A 55 -31.35 -1.06 3.18
N GLU A 56 -32.11 -1.59 2.23
CA GLU A 56 -31.73 -2.70 1.34
C GLU A 56 -30.45 -2.46 0.52
N LYS A 57 -30.06 -1.19 0.36
CA LYS A 57 -28.90 -0.77 -0.44
C LYS A 57 -27.74 -0.31 0.43
N ARG A 58 -27.92 -0.18 1.75
CA ARG A 58 -26.83 0.24 2.67
C ARG A 58 -25.67 -0.76 2.70
N ASN A 59 -25.94 -2.05 2.50
CA ASN A 59 -24.89 -3.07 2.40
C ASN A 59 -23.92 -2.82 1.23
N LEU A 60 -24.37 -2.18 0.14
CA LEU A 60 -23.50 -1.84 -0.99
C LEU A 60 -22.44 -0.82 -0.59
N ILE A 61 -22.70 0.02 0.42
CA ILE A 61 -21.71 0.96 0.94
C ILE A 61 -20.61 0.21 1.68
N THR A 62 -20.97 -0.75 2.52
CA THR A 62 -19.99 -1.61 3.20
C THR A 62 -19.18 -2.44 2.20
N GLU A 63 -19.83 -3.04 1.20
CA GLU A 63 -19.12 -3.77 0.13
C GLU A 63 -18.17 -2.86 -0.67
N LEU A 64 -18.54 -1.60 -0.89
CA LEU A 64 -17.68 -0.61 -1.52
C LEU A 64 -16.49 -0.24 -0.63
N GLU A 65 -16.72 0.07 0.65
CA GLU A 65 -15.69 0.38 1.66
C GLU A 65 -14.65 -0.77 1.74
N ASP A 66 -15.11 -2.03 1.73
CA ASP A 66 -14.26 -3.22 1.71
C ASP A 66 -13.47 -3.35 0.41
N ALA A 67 -14.10 -3.12 -0.75
CA ALA A 67 -13.45 -3.18 -2.05
C ALA A 67 -12.37 -2.10 -2.20
N GLU A 68 -12.65 -0.87 -1.75
CA GLU A 68 -11.69 0.24 -1.74
C GLU A 68 -10.52 -0.04 -0.80
N THR A 69 -10.79 -0.53 0.41
CA THR A 69 -9.74 -0.92 1.37
C THR A 69 -8.80 -1.96 0.77
N ASN A 70 -9.35 -2.99 0.12
CA ASN A 70 -8.55 -4.01 -0.56
C ASN A 70 -7.71 -3.41 -1.70
N LEU A 71 -8.29 -2.54 -2.52
CA LEU A 71 -7.57 -1.87 -3.61
C LEU A 71 -6.42 -1.00 -3.09
N ILE A 72 -6.64 -0.22 -2.03
CA ILE A 72 -5.62 0.62 -1.40
C ILE A 72 -4.49 -0.27 -0.87
N CYS A 73 -4.81 -1.34 -0.15
CA CYS A 73 -3.80 -2.27 0.37
C CYS A 73 -2.96 -2.91 -0.74
N MET A 74 -3.60 -3.33 -1.84
CA MET A 74 -2.89 -3.87 -3.01
C MET A 74 -1.99 -2.81 -3.66
N THR A 75 -2.48 -1.58 -3.78
CA THR A 75 -1.75 -0.46 -4.39
C THR A 75 -0.52 -0.08 -3.56
N MET A 76 -0.67 0.02 -2.24
CA MET A 76 0.44 0.30 -1.32
C MET A 76 1.51 -0.79 -1.36
N ARG A 77 1.09 -2.06 -1.31
CA ARG A 77 1.99 -3.21 -1.42
C ARG A 77 2.75 -3.21 -2.74
N ASN A 78 2.09 -2.87 -3.84
CA ASN A 78 2.74 -2.73 -5.15
C ASN A 78 3.70 -1.53 -5.18
N GLY A 79 3.29 -0.38 -4.65
CA GLY A 79 4.10 0.82 -4.53
C GLY A 79 5.37 0.60 -3.71
N PHE A 80 5.26 -0.11 -2.57
CA PHE A 80 6.41 -0.51 -1.76
C PHE A 80 7.39 -1.35 -2.58
N LYS A 81 6.92 -2.39 -3.29
CA LYS A 81 7.77 -3.24 -4.14
C LYS A 81 8.46 -2.44 -5.24
N LEU A 82 7.73 -1.55 -5.91
CA LEU A 82 8.30 -0.66 -6.92
C LEU A 82 9.34 0.30 -6.32
N GLY A 83 9.08 0.86 -5.14
CA GLY A 83 10.00 1.72 -4.41
C GLY A 83 11.29 0.99 -4.02
N VAL A 84 11.18 -0.24 -3.51
CA VAL A 84 12.33 -1.10 -3.21
C VAL A 84 13.15 -1.37 -4.47
N VAL A 85 12.51 -1.81 -5.56
CA VAL A 85 13.21 -2.07 -6.83
C VAL A 85 13.87 -0.80 -7.37
N SER A 86 13.17 0.34 -7.34
CA SER A 86 13.70 1.63 -7.76
C SER A 86 14.90 2.05 -6.91
N GLY A 87 14.84 1.85 -5.59
CA GLY A 87 15.95 2.08 -4.68
C GLY A 87 17.18 1.25 -5.05
N PHE A 88 17.01 -0.05 -5.35
CA PHE A 88 18.13 -0.91 -5.73
C PHE A 88 18.69 -0.64 -7.14
N THR A 89 17.86 -0.17 -8.07
CA THR A 89 18.22 -0.03 -9.50
C THR A 89 18.64 1.38 -9.89
N GLN A 90 18.10 2.41 -9.24
CA GLN A 90 18.30 3.82 -9.62
C GLN A 90 19.18 4.60 -8.65
N LEU A 91 19.45 4.09 -7.44
CA LEU A 91 20.39 4.74 -6.54
C LEU A 91 21.83 4.51 -7.04
N GLU A 92 22.32 5.47 -7.82
CA GLU A 92 23.70 5.50 -8.32
C GLU A 92 24.76 5.43 -7.24
N PHE A 93 24.44 5.73 -5.96
CA PHE A 93 25.41 5.58 -4.86
C PHE A 93 25.85 4.12 -4.63
N LEU A 94 25.06 3.12 -5.03
CA LEU A 94 25.50 1.71 -4.99
C LEU A 94 26.57 1.40 -6.05
N LYS A 95 26.75 2.26 -7.07
CA LYS A 95 27.89 2.17 -7.99
C LYS A 95 29.21 2.52 -7.29
N GLU A 96 29.22 3.39 -6.27
CA GLU A 96 30.43 3.67 -5.47
C GLU A 96 30.88 2.45 -4.64
N TYR A 97 29.93 1.59 -4.23
CA TYR A 97 30.20 0.38 -3.45
C TYR A 97 30.31 -0.90 -4.30
N GLY A 98 30.43 -0.78 -5.62
CA GLY A 98 30.82 -1.89 -6.50
C GLY A 98 29.79 -3.00 -6.71
N VAL A 99 28.54 -2.85 -6.24
CA VAL A 99 27.49 -3.86 -6.45
C VAL A 99 26.60 -3.41 -7.59
N ARG A 100 27.04 -3.72 -8.82
CA ARG A 100 26.14 -3.70 -10.00
C ARG A 100 25.17 -4.88 -9.86
N LEU A 101 23.98 -4.63 -9.33
CA LEU A 101 22.84 -5.52 -9.57
C LEU A 101 22.40 -5.33 -11.02
N LEU A 102 22.96 -6.16 -11.90
CA LEU A 102 22.49 -6.35 -13.27
C LEU A 102 21.08 -6.95 -13.25
N TYR A 103 20.03 -6.13 -13.18
CA TYR A 103 18.66 -6.60 -13.43
C TYR A 103 17.77 -5.53 -14.06
N LEU A 104 17.58 -5.65 -15.37
CA LEU A 104 16.27 -5.86 -16.01
C LEU A 104 16.43 -6.99 -17.03
#